data_AF-A0A7J5UVE1-F1
#
_entry.id   AF-A0A7J5UVE1-F1
#
_cell.length_a   1.000
_cell.length_b   1.000
_cell.length_c   1.000
_cell.angle_alpha   90.00
_cell.angle_beta   90.00
_cell.angle_gamma   90.00
#
_symmetry.space_group_name_H-M   'P 1'
#
loop_
_entity.id
_entity.type
_entity.pdbx_description
1 polymer ?
#
loop_
_entity_poly.entity_id
_entity_poly.type
_entity_poly.pdbx_seq_one_letter_code
_entity_poly.pdbx_strand_id
1 'polypeptide(L)' 'MIGTILSATARKLAVIIWNMVVKGVTYNNPAGYLFLDQKRKLGLVKRIQKQIDKFALTTDDMQINKL' A
#
# COMPACT_ATOMS: atom_id res chain seq x y z
N MET A 1 -18.71 21.53 0.54
CA MET A 1 -17.66 20.64 1.10
C MET A 1 -16.77 19.96 0.04
N ILE A 2 -17.07 20.05 -1.27
CA ILE A 2 -16.33 19.33 -2.32
C ILE A 2 -15.07 20.11 -2.80
N GLY A 3 -15.13 21.45 -2.86
CA GLY A 3 -14.03 22.28 -3.39
C GLY A 3 -12.75 22.35 -2.53
N THR A 4 -12.86 22.10 -1.22
CA THR A 4 -11.71 22.12 -0.29
C THR A 4 -10.80 20.91 -0.47
N ILE A 5 -11.34 19.77 -0.92
CA ILE A 5 -10.59 18.54 -1.15
C ILE A 5 -9.74 18.66 -2.42
N LEU A 6 -10.29 19.30 -3.47
CA LEU A 6 -9.57 19.58 -4.71
C LEU A 6 -8.40 20.55 -4.49
N SER A 7 -8.62 21.62 -3.72
CA SER A 7 -7.59 22.63 -3.46
C SER A 7 -6.45 22.10 -2.59
N ALA A 8 -6.76 21.28 -1.58
CA ALA A 8 -5.75 20.61 -0.76
C ALA A 8 -4.87 19.64 -1.60
N THR A 9 -5.50 18.91 -2.53
CA THR A 9 -4.80 17.99 -3.43
C THR A 9 -3.91 18.73 -4.44
N ALA A 10 -4.42 19.81 -5.04
CA ALA A 10 -3.67 20.63 -5.99
C ALA A 10 -2.43 21.29 -5.37
N ARG A 11 -2.54 21.82 -4.14
CA ARG A 11 -1.41 22.40 -3.41
C ARG A 11 -0.31 21.37 -3.15
N LYS A 12 -0.69 20.15 -2.75
CA LYS A 12 0.29 19.07 -2.52
C LYS A 12 1.05 18.71 -3.80
N LEU A 13 0.35 18.62 -4.94
CA LEU A 13 0.98 18.37 -6.24
C LEU A 13 1.92 19.50 -6.67
N ALA A 14 1.52 20.76 -6.51
CA ALA A 14 2.34 21.92 -6.86
C ALA A 14 3.69 21.93 -6.11
N VAL A 15 3.68 21.63 -4.80
CA VAL A 15 4.91 21.56 -3.99
C VAL A 15 5.81 20.40 -4.42
N ILE A 16 5.23 19.26 -4.77
CA ILE A 16 5.97 18.10 -5.26
C ILE A 16 6.67 18.44 -6.59
N ILE A 17 5.96 19.03 -7.55
CA ILE A 17 6.52 19.44 -8.85
C ILE A 17 7.60 20.50 -8.68
N TRP A 18 7.36 21.52 -7.84
CA TRP A 18 8.36 22.55 -7.53
C TRP A 18 9.66 21.95 -6.99
N ASN A 19 9.56 21.03 -6.03
CA ASN A 19 10.75 20.35 -5.48
C ASN A 19 11.49 19.53 -6.54
N MET A 20 10.77 18.85 -7.46
CA MET A 20 11.42 18.12 -8.56
C MET A 20 12.20 19.04 -9.49
N VAL A 21 11.62 20.18 -9.87
CA VAL A 21 12.23 21.14 -10.81
C VAL A 21 13.39 21.90 -10.16
N VAL A 22 13.21 22.40 -8.94
CA VAL A 22 14.18 23.30 -8.29
C VAL A 22 15.34 22.55 -7.64
N LYS A 23 15.08 21.39 -7.04
CA LYS A 23 16.12 20.59 -6.37
C LYS A 23 16.72 19.52 -7.27
N GLY A 24 16.15 19.29 -8.45
CA GLY A 24 16.57 18.21 -9.36
C GLY A 24 16.40 16.81 -8.78
N VAL A 25 15.64 16.67 -7.68
CA VAL A 25 15.44 15.38 -7.00
C VAL A 25 14.23 14.69 -7.63
N THR A 26 14.41 13.44 -8.03
CA THR A 26 13.31 12.62 -8.56
C THR A 26 12.26 12.38 -7.50
N TYR A 27 11.00 12.30 -7.91
CA TYR A 27 9.94 11.95 -7.00
C TYR A 27 10.11 10.54 -6.46
N ASN A 28 10.30 10.43 -5.15
CA ASN A 28 10.22 9.17 -4.45
C ASN A 28 8.83 9.00 -3.83
N ASN A 29 8.08 8.01 -4.28
CA ASN A 29 6.77 7.71 -3.71
C ASN A 29 6.97 7.10 -2.30
N PRO A 30 6.44 7.71 -1.23
CA PRO A 30 6.58 7.17 0.13
C PRO A 30 5.96 5.79 0.31
N ALA A 31 4.99 5.39 -0.53
CA ALA A 31 4.40 4.06 -0.50
C ALA A 31 5.24 3.00 -1.25
N GLY A 32 6.33 3.41 -1.91
CA GLY A 32 7.08 2.58 -2.85
C GLY A 32 6.28 2.26 -4.13
N TYR A 33 6.98 1.99 -5.22
CA TYR A 33 6.33 1.42 -6.40
C TYR A 33 6.12 -0.08 -6.16
N LEU A 34 4.87 -0.48 -5.90
CA LEU A 34 4.51 -1.88 -5.79
C LEU A 34 4.13 -2.42 -7.17
N PHE A 35 4.93 -3.35 -7.69
CA PHE A 35 4.68 -4.00 -8.98
C PHE A 35 3.33 -4.73 -8.98
N LEU A 36 2.75 -4.92 -10.16
CA LEU A 36 1.47 -5.59 -10.32
C LEU A 36 1.50 -7.02 -9.74
N ASP A 37 2.61 -7.74 -9.92
CA ASP A 37 2.81 -9.06 -9.33
C ASP A 37 2.83 -9.03 -7.80
N GLN A 38 3.55 -8.08 -7.21
CA GLN A 38 3.58 -7.89 -5.75
C GLN A 38 2.20 -7.56 -5.20
N LYS A 39 1.42 -6.72 -5.90
CA LYS A 39 0.01 -6.43 -5.55
C LYS A 39 -0.85 -7.70 -5.56
N ARG A 40 -0.69 -8.55 -6.58
CA ARG A 40 -1.44 -9.82 -6.69
C ARG A 40 -1.07 -10.79 -5.56
N LYS A 41 0.21 -10.94 -5.25
CA LYS A 41 0.71 -11.75 -4.12
C LYS A 41 0.14 -11.28 -2.78
N LEU A 42 0.18 -9.97 -2.51
CA LEU A 42 -0.45 -9.41 -1.31
C LEU A 42 -1.98 -9.64 -1.29
N GLY A 43 -2.64 -9.60 -2.44
CA GLY A 43 -4.06 -9.95 -2.56
C GLY A 43 -4.35 -11.39 -2.18
N LEU A 44 -3.50 -12.34 -2.58
CA LEU A 44 -3.60 -13.75 -2.19
C LEU A 44 -3.39 -13.92 -0.68
N VAL A 45 -2.35 -13.31 -0.12
CA VAL A 45 -2.09 -13.33 1.33
C VAL A 45 -3.29 -12.78 2.11
N LYS A 46 -3.87 -11.66 1.67
CA LYS A 46 -5.09 -11.11 2.30
C LYS A 46 -6.29 -12.06 2.25
N ARG A 47 -6.45 -12.82 1.16
CA ARG A 47 -7.53 -13.83 1.06
C ARG A 47 -7.29 -14.98 2.02
N ILE A 48 -6.04 -15.46 2.12
CA ILE A 48 -5.65 -16.51 3.07
C ILE A 48 -5.90 -16.02 4.51
N GLN A 49 -5.46 -14.80 4.86
CA GLN A 49 -5.71 -14.22 6.17
C GLN A 49 -7.20 -14.17 6.51
N LYS A 50 -8.05 -13.73 5.57
CA LYS A 50 -9.51 -13.72 5.77
C LYS A 50 -10.08 -15.12 5.99
N GLN A 51 -9.52 -16.14 5.35
CA GLN A 51 -9.97 -17.52 5.56
C GLN A 51 -9.53 -18.02 6.93
N ILE A 52 -8.29 -17.74 7.36
CA ILE A 52 -7.80 -18.03 8.71
C ILE A 52 -8.72 -17.38 9.75
N ASP A 53 -9.00 -16.08 9.60
CA ASP A 53 -9.89 -15.35 10.51
C ASP A 53 -11.32 -15.93 10.50
N LYS A 54 -11.85 -16.30 9.33
CA LYS A 54 -13.20 -16.86 9.18
C LYS A 54 -13.35 -18.22 9.88
N PHE A 55 -12.32 -19.05 9.82
CA PHE A 55 -12.32 -20.40 10.39
C PHE A 55 -11.65 -20.45 11.76
N ALA A 56 -11.25 -19.31 12.32
CA ALA A 56 -10.52 -19.19 13.58
C ALA A 56 -9.32 -20.15 13.67
N LEU A 57 -8.65 -20.39 12.53
CA LEU A 57 -7.58 -21.37 12.43
C LEU A 57 -6.38 -20.90 13.25
N THR A 58 -5.90 -21.78 14.13
CA THR A 58 -4.68 -21.54 14.91
C THR A 58 -3.49 -22.19 14.23
N THR A 59 -2.28 -21.77 14.59
CA THR A 59 -1.03 -22.35 14.05
C THR A 59 -0.94 -23.86 14.34
N ASP A 60 -1.59 -24.32 15.41
CA ASP A 60 -1.63 -25.73 15.82
C ASP A 60 -2.52 -26.55 14.87
N ASP A 61 -3.65 -25.99 14.41
CA ASP A 61 -4.55 -26.62 13.43
C ASP A 61 -3.87 -26.79 12.06
N MET A 62 -2.95 -25.90 11.73
CA MET A 62 -2.24 -25.92 10.45
C MET A 62 -0.96 -26.78 10.47
N GLN A 63 -0.60 -27.38 11.61
CA GLN A 63 0.61 -28.22 11.78
C GLN A 63 1.92 -27.59 11.28
N ILE A 64 2.00 -26.25 11.20
CA ILE A 64 3.17 -25.54 10.64
C ILE A 64 4.38 -25.59 11.59
N ASN A 65 4.14 -25.82 12.90
CA ASN A 65 5.18 -25.82 13.94
C ASN A 65 5.88 -27.17 14.16
N LYS A 66 5.67 -28.18 13.31
CA LYS A 66 6.29 -29.50 13.49
C LYS A 66 7.46 -29.68 12.51
N LEU A 67 8.60 -29.06 12.84
CA LEU A 67 9.92 -29.34 12.28
C LEU A 67 10.91 -29.59 13.42
#